data_AF-A0A258CND5-F1
#
_entry.id   AF-A0A258CND5-F1
#
_cell.length_a   1.000
_cell.length_b   1.000
_cell.length_c   1.000
_cell.angle_alpha   90.00
_cell.angle_beta   90.00
_cell.angle_gamma   90.00
#
_symmetry.space_group_name_H-M   'P 1'
#
loop_
_entity.id
_entity.type
_entity.pdbx_description
1 polymer ?
#
loop_
_entity_poly.entity_id
_entity_poly.type
_entity_poly.pdbx_seq_one_letter_code
_entity_poly.pdbx_strand_id
1 'polypeptide(L)'
;MLIEEEDIQPLNEGPKTTASPLRFQRLKIVDLGSGKISVPCQSCEVMERMLAWSEKGEEVLVFARQGDVPFTAGRFWRFAVKGEAKALDLGALLPDFGPTYDTQGFARGEWLDGDPVVAARPRGGGRADYWRISQKGLQNLTACLPDEAETLGVSAKAWAVAAGAKVWRVTSSGCQPWGVESSKVRSLGTRPPGFRGDQNFVPRLNQLALSDDAAPTGTVQKIRDAHGVQTVSWTPRAGSPKVLVRVNAALAEVEFAQPIEIRHKGLDGKDLVSWLYLPPHPKPGGDKPPVVVLPYPESPVNPSNALAPGRLYL
;
A
#
# COMPACT_ATOMS: atom_id res chain seq x y z
N MET A 1 9.11 -17.55 -2.58
CA MET A 1 10.50 -17.84 -2.96
C MET A 1 10.48 -18.50 -4.32
N LEU A 2 11.27 -18.01 -5.26
CA LEU A 2 11.49 -18.69 -6.55
C LEU A 2 12.66 -19.65 -6.38
N ILE A 3 12.50 -20.88 -6.87
CA ILE A 3 13.58 -21.88 -6.87
C ILE A 3 13.76 -22.36 -8.31
N GLU A 4 15.02 -22.46 -8.72
CA GLU A 4 15.44 -23.11 -9.96
C GLU A 4 15.55 -24.61 -9.68
N GLU A 5 14.78 -25.45 -10.39
CA GLU A 5 14.68 -26.87 -10.01
C GLU A 5 15.25 -27.85 -11.03
N GLU A 6 15.36 -27.49 -12.31
CA GLU A 6 15.80 -28.40 -13.38
C GLU A 6 16.65 -27.69 -14.44
N ASP A 7 17.75 -28.33 -14.85
CA ASP A 7 18.59 -27.92 -15.99
C ASP A 7 17.83 -28.23 -17.29
N ILE A 8 17.42 -27.20 -18.02
CA ILE A 8 16.69 -27.35 -19.27
C ILE A 8 17.72 -27.46 -20.40
N GLN A 9 17.86 -28.66 -20.97
CA GLN A 9 18.23 -28.76 -22.39
C GLN A 9 17.15 -28.00 -23.18
N PRO A 10 17.50 -27.00 -24.00
CA PRO A 10 16.54 -26.02 -24.52
C PRO A 10 15.37 -26.72 -25.23
N LEU A 11 14.17 -26.62 -24.65
CA LEU A 11 12.97 -27.31 -25.14
C LEU A 11 12.37 -26.60 -26.38
N ASN A 12 12.41 -25.26 -26.41
CA ASN A 12 11.92 -24.48 -27.55
C ASN A 12 13.01 -24.22 -28.62
N GLU A 13 12.70 -24.54 -29.88
CA GLU A 13 13.47 -24.10 -31.07
C GLU A 13 13.29 -22.59 -31.28
N GLY A 14 14.36 -21.82 -31.05
CA GLY A 14 14.39 -20.37 -31.27
C GLY A 14 15.71 -19.76 -30.80
N PRO A 15 16.07 -18.55 -31.28
CA PRO A 15 17.29 -17.88 -30.88
C PRO A 15 17.34 -17.74 -29.35
N LYS A 16 18.40 -18.28 -28.73
CA LYS A 16 18.65 -18.08 -27.31
C LYS A 16 19.46 -16.80 -27.11
N THR A 17 19.09 -16.05 -26.09
CA THR A 17 19.85 -14.90 -25.61
C THR A 17 20.44 -15.19 -24.24
N THR A 18 21.32 -14.32 -23.74
CA THR A 18 21.85 -14.41 -22.37
C THR A 18 20.76 -14.36 -21.29
N ALA A 19 19.54 -13.95 -21.67
CA ALA A 19 18.38 -13.99 -20.79
C ALA A 19 17.43 -15.16 -21.09
N SER A 20 17.73 -16.08 -21.99
CA SER A 20 16.89 -17.29 -22.07
C SER A 20 17.05 -18.10 -20.77
N PRO A 21 15.97 -18.39 -20.02
CA PRO A 21 16.09 -19.17 -18.80
C PRO A 21 16.64 -20.56 -19.17
N LEU A 22 17.75 -20.93 -18.54
CA LEU A 22 18.35 -22.26 -18.66
C LEU A 22 17.63 -23.27 -17.75
N ARG A 23 16.67 -22.83 -16.94
CA ARG A 23 16.03 -23.63 -15.88
C ARG A 23 14.56 -23.29 -15.70
N PHE A 24 13.77 -24.30 -15.31
CA PHE A 24 12.36 -24.09 -14.95
C PHE A 24 12.29 -23.35 -13.62
N GLN A 25 11.60 -22.23 -13.62
CA GLN A 25 11.34 -21.44 -12.42
C GLN A 25 9.97 -21.80 -11.87
N ARG A 26 9.96 -22.41 -10.69
CA ARG A 26 8.73 -22.77 -9.98
C ARG A 26 8.57 -21.89 -8.74
N LEU A 27 7.33 -21.46 -8.49
CA LEU A 27 7.00 -20.69 -7.29
C LEU A 27 6.80 -21.63 -6.11
N LYS A 28 7.57 -21.39 -5.04
CA LYS A 28 7.30 -21.96 -3.71
C LYS A 28 6.83 -20.88 -2.76
N ILE A 29 5.78 -21.18 -2.01
CA ILE A 29 5.32 -20.36 -0.89
C ILE A 29 5.79 -21.05 0.39
N VAL A 30 6.48 -20.29 1.24
CA VAL A 30 7.05 -20.79 2.49
C VAL A 30 6.40 -20.04 3.63
N ASP A 31 5.74 -20.77 4.53
CA ASP A 31 5.25 -20.24 5.79
C ASP A 31 6.41 -20.10 6.76
N LEU A 32 6.74 -18.87 7.18
CA LEU A 32 7.93 -18.61 7.98
C LEU A 32 7.80 -19.04 9.45
N GLY A 33 6.57 -19.18 9.96
CA GLY A 33 6.35 -19.60 11.35
C GLY A 33 6.46 -21.11 11.54
N SER A 34 5.99 -21.88 10.56
CA SER A 34 5.97 -23.34 10.58
C SER A 34 7.04 -23.99 9.70
N GLY A 35 7.67 -23.23 8.80
CA GLY A 35 8.57 -23.74 7.77
C GLY A 35 7.86 -24.53 6.65
N LYS A 36 6.52 -24.61 6.67
CA LYS A 36 5.77 -25.39 5.68
C LYS A 36 5.93 -24.79 4.28
N ILE A 37 6.20 -25.64 3.30
CA ILE A 37 6.35 -25.27 1.90
C ILE A 37 5.15 -25.76 1.09
N SER A 38 4.61 -24.91 0.22
CA SER A 38 3.63 -25.28 -0.80
C SER A 38 4.11 -24.91 -2.20
N VAL A 39 3.69 -25.71 -3.18
CA VAL A 39 3.94 -25.49 -4.62
C VAL A 39 2.57 -25.42 -5.30
N PRO A 40 1.97 -24.22 -5.47
CA PRO A 40 0.56 -24.13 -5.82
C PRO A 40 0.26 -24.49 -7.29
N CYS A 41 1.28 -24.61 -8.14
CA CYS A 41 1.16 -25.14 -9.50
C CYS A 41 2.47 -25.83 -9.90
N GLN A 42 2.46 -27.17 -10.03
CA GLN A 42 3.65 -27.93 -10.42
C GLN A 42 3.99 -27.81 -11.91
N SER A 43 2.99 -27.57 -12.76
CA SER A 43 3.15 -27.45 -14.22
C SER A 43 3.42 -26.03 -14.70
N CYS A 44 3.44 -25.04 -13.80
CA CYS A 44 3.62 -23.64 -14.14
C CYS A 44 5.09 -23.25 -14.06
N GLU A 45 5.61 -22.69 -15.14
CA GLU A 45 6.88 -21.95 -15.12
C GLU A 45 6.57 -20.46 -14.97
N VAL A 46 7.05 -19.87 -13.88
CA VAL A 46 6.78 -18.47 -13.51
C VAL A 46 7.86 -17.58 -14.10
N MET A 47 7.45 -16.45 -14.64
CA MET A 47 8.36 -15.37 -15.03
C MET A 47 8.88 -14.66 -13.77
N GLU A 48 10.20 -14.62 -13.56
CA GLU A 48 10.78 -13.98 -12.36
C GLU A 48 10.39 -12.53 -12.16
N ARG A 49 10.15 -11.82 -13.27
CA ARG A 49 9.99 -10.37 -13.27
C ARG A 49 8.58 -9.91 -12.93
N MET A 50 7.58 -10.81 -12.91
CA MET A 50 6.19 -10.44 -12.64
C MET A 50 5.64 -11.24 -11.47
N LEU A 51 5.77 -10.68 -10.28
CA LEU A 51 5.23 -11.20 -9.03
C LEU A 51 4.75 -10.04 -8.16
N ALA A 52 3.49 -10.10 -7.72
CA ALA A 52 2.89 -9.04 -6.91
C ALA A 52 2.00 -9.62 -5.80
N TRP A 53 2.35 -9.33 -4.54
CA TRP A 53 1.57 -9.77 -3.39
C TRP A 53 0.33 -8.91 -3.21
N SER A 54 -0.83 -9.56 -3.00
CA SER A 54 -2.02 -8.89 -2.50
C SER A 54 -1.71 -8.16 -1.19
N GLU A 55 -2.42 -7.07 -0.91
CA GLU A 55 -2.15 -6.25 0.27
C GLU A 55 -2.22 -7.04 1.58
N LYS A 56 -3.14 -8.01 1.67
CA LYS A 56 -3.29 -8.89 2.83
C LYS A 56 -2.27 -10.02 2.89
N GLY A 57 -1.48 -10.23 1.84
CA GLY A 57 -0.51 -11.32 1.74
C GLY A 57 -1.14 -12.70 1.58
N GLU A 58 -2.41 -12.79 1.18
CA GLU A 58 -3.15 -14.06 1.07
C GLU A 58 -3.03 -14.69 -0.32
N GLU A 59 -2.79 -13.86 -1.34
CA GLU A 59 -2.61 -14.26 -2.72
C GLU A 59 -1.39 -13.55 -3.34
N VAL A 60 -0.78 -14.20 -4.32
CA VAL A 60 0.25 -13.61 -5.19
C VAL A 60 -0.17 -13.70 -6.65
N LEU A 61 -0.08 -12.57 -7.34
CA LEU A 61 -0.30 -12.46 -8.78
C LEU A 61 1.01 -12.72 -9.48
N VAL A 62 1.02 -13.63 -10.45
CA VAL A 62 2.20 -13.96 -11.25
C VAL A 62 1.86 -14.04 -12.72
N PHE A 63 2.88 -13.97 -13.57
CA PHE A 63 2.77 -14.34 -14.97
C PHE A 63 3.49 -15.67 -15.21
N ALA A 64 2.82 -16.64 -15.80
CA ALA A 64 3.34 -17.99 -15.96
C ALA A 64 2.88 -18.65 -17.26
N ARG A 65 3.71 -19.57 -17.76
CA ARG A 65 3.38 -20.47 -18.87
C ARG A 65 3.21 -21.90 -18.38
N GLN A 66 2.50 -22.71 -19.16
CA GLN A 66 2.38 -24.15 -18.95
C GLN A 66 2.76 -24.85 -20.25
N GLY A 67 3.61 -25.88 -20.13
CA GLY A 67 4.18 -26.56 -21.29
C GLY A 67 5.24 -25.73 -22.02
N ASP A 68 5.66 -26.24 -23.16
CA ASP A 68 6.77 -25.69 -23.93
C ASP A 68 6.29 -24.63 -24.92
N VAL A 69 5.92 -23.46 -24.42
CA VAL A 69 5.50 -22.30 -25.20
C VAL A 69 6.30 -21.06 -24.80
N PRO A 70 6.53 -20.07 -25.66
CA PRO A 70 7.20 -18.84 -25.24
C PRO A 70 6.37 -18.09 -24.18
N PHE A 71 7.03 -17.28 -23.33
CA PHE A 71 6.31 -16.45 -22.35
C PHE A 71 5.34 -15.46 -23.00
N THR A 72 5.50 -15.09 -24.26
CA THR A 72 4.50 -14.31 -25.01
C THR A 72 3.14 -15.01 -25.12
N ALA A 73 3.09 -16.34 -24.96
CA ALA A 73 1.86 -17.13 -24.86
C ALA A 73 1.44 -17.45 -23.40
N GLY A 74 2.13 -16.86 -22.42
CA GLY A 74 1.84 -17.01 -21.00
C GLY A 74 0.54 -16.35 -20.57
N ARG A 75 0.17 -16.57 -19.31
CA ARG A 75 -1.07 -16.06 -18.70
C ARG A 75 -0.77 -15.46 -17.34
N PHE A 76 -1.63 -14.55 -16.89
CA PHE A 76 -1.66 -14.15 -15.49
C PHE A 76 -2.36 -15.21 -14.65
N TRP A 77 -1.86 -15.40 -13.44
CA TRP A 77 -2.40 -16.35 -12.48
C TRP A 77 -2.46 -15.73 -11.10
N ARG A 78 -3.50 -16.07 -10.34
CA ARG A 78 -3.57 -15.85 -8.90
C ARG A 78 -3.22 -17.14 -8.17
N PHE A 79 -2.30 -17.05 -7.22
CA PHE A 79 -1.84 -18.15 -6.40
C PHE A 79 -2.23 -17.84 -4.96
N ALA A 80 -3.20 -18.56 -4.41
CA ALA A 80 -3.55 -18.45 -3.00
C ALA A 80 -2.45 -19.11 -2.14
N VAL A 81 -2.06 -18.46 -1.04
CA VAL A 81 -1.15 -19.05 -0.03
C VAL A 81 -1.72 -20.36 0.51
N LYS A 82 -3.05 -20.36 0.72
CA LYS A 82 -3.84 -21.53 1.11
C LYS A 82 -4.83 -21.84 -0.01
N GLY A 83 -4.46 -22.72 -0.93
CA GLY A 83 -5.36 -23.17 -2.00
C GLY A 83 -4.64 -23.43 -3.32
N GLU A 84 -5.45 -23.52 -4.38
CA GLU A 84 -4.99 -23.81 -5.73
C GLU A 84 -4.66 -22.53 -6.51
N ALA A 85 -3.72 -22.65 -7.45
CA ALA A 85 -3.46 -21.62 -8.46
C ALA A 85 -4.61 -21.57 -9.49
N LYS A 86 -5.00 -20.36 -9.89
CA LYS A 86 -6.03 -20.13 -10.92
C LYS A 86 -5.53 -19.14 -11.96
N ALA A 87 -5.64 -19.51 -13.23
CA ALA A 87 -5.40 -18.58 -14.33
C ALA A 87 -6.48 -17.49 -14.31
N LEU A 88 -6.10 -16.25 -14.59
CA LEU A 88 -7.05 -15.16 -14.78
C LEU A 88 -7.73 -15.31 -16.15
N ASP A 89 -9.06 -15.19 -16.17
CA ASP A 89 -9.82 -15.09 -17.40
C ASP A 89 -9.79 -13.63 -17.89
N LEU A 90 -9.17 -13.41 -19.05
CA LEU A 90 -9.06 -12.11 -19.69
C LEU A 90 -10.06 -11.94 -20.84
N GLY A 91 -10.92 -12.93 -21.11
CA GLY A 91 -11.85 -12.91 -22.23
C GLY A 91 -11.15 -12.65 -23.57
N ALA A 92 -11.56 -11.58 -24.25
CA ALA A 92 -10.99 -11.16 -25.54
C ALA A 92 -9.76 -10.24 -25.43
N LEU A 93 -9.21 -10.06 -24.23
CA LEU A 93 -7.97 -9.30 -24.01
C LEU A 93 -6.74 -10.21 -24.10
N LEU A 94 -5.62 -9.62 -24.50
CA LEU A 94 -4.31 -10.23 -24.45
C LEU A 94 -3.44 -9.48 -23.42
N PRO A 95 -2.59 -10.17 -22.65
CA PRO A 95 -1.60 -9.52 -21.81
C PRO A 95 -0.81 -8.48 -22.61
N ASP A 96 -0.64 -7.30 -22.05
CA ASP A 96 0.26 -6.31 -22.62
C ASP A 96 1.70 -6.72 -22.30
N PHE A 97 2.31 -7.38 -23.27
CA PHE A 97 3.65 -7.94 -23.13
C PHE A 97 4.67 -7.00 -23.75
N GLY A 98 5.33 -6.21 -22.90
CA GLY A 98 6.29 -5.21 -23.34
C GLY A 98 7.63 -5.85 -23.73
N PRO A 99 8.38 -5.28 -24.70
CA PRO A 99 9.72 -5.75 -25.01
C PRO A 99 10.71 -5.39 -23.90
N THR A 100 11.74 -6.21 -23.72
CA THR A 100 12.92 -5.89 -22.91
C THR A 100 14.17 -5.92 -23.79
N TYR A 101 15.23 -5.25 -23.37
CA TYR A 101 16.53 -5.28 -24.08
C TYR A 101 17.04 -6.71 -24.30
N ASP A 102 16.75 -7.59 -23.36
CA ASP A 102 17.15 -8.99 -23.39
C ASP A 102 16.10 -9.92 -24.04
N THR A 103 15.07 -9.35 -24.66
CA THR A 103 14.01 -10.00 -25.46
C THR A 103 13.09 -10.97 -24.73
N GLN A 104 13.26 -11.20 -23.42
CA GLN A 104 12.29 -11.98 -22.63
C GLN A 104 10.91 -11.34 -22.58
N GLY A 105 10.85 -10.01 -22.67
CA GLY A 105 9.68 -9.20 -22.43
C GLY A 105 9.23 -9.20 -20.97
N PHE A 106 8.14 -8.48 -20.69
CA PHE A 106 7.57 -8.39 -19.35
C PHE A 106 6.07 -8.12 -19.40
N ALA A 107 5.36 -8.73 -18.46
CA ALA A 107 3.96 -8.44 -18.18
C ALA A 107 3.87 -7.54 -16.93
N ARG A 108 2.86 -6.66 -16.86
CA ARG A 108 2.64 -5.75 -15.73
C ARG A 108 1.32 -6.05 -15.02
N GLY A 109 1.31 -5.96 -13.70
CA GLY A 109 0.10 -6.03 -12.91
C GLY A 109 0.35 -5.83 -11.42
N GLU A 110 -0.73 -5.57 -10.69
CA GLU A 110 -0.75 -5.41 -9.23
C GLU A 110 -2.20 -5.62 -8.74
N TRP A 111 -2.58 -5.12 -7.56
CA TRP A 111 -3.90 -5.32 -6.95
C TRP A 111 -4.64 -4.00 -6.73
N LEU A 112 -5.98 -4.05 -6.76
CA LEU A 112 -6.87 -2.96 -6.37
C LEU A 112 -8.17 -3.52 -5.78
N ASP A 113 -8.53 -3.07 -4.58
CA ASP A 113 -9.70 -3.52 -3.82
C ASP A 113 -9.77 -5.06 -3.73
N GLY A 114 -8.61 -5.70 -3.51
CA GLY A 114 -8.49 -7.16 -3.40
C GLY A 114 -8.55 -7.93 -4.73
N ASP A 115 -8.73 -7.27 -5.86
CA ASP A 115 -8.75 -7.91 -7.19
C ASP A 115 -7.46 -7.61 -7.97
N PRO A 116 -6.96 -8.57 -8.77
CA PRO A 116 -5.87 -8.34 -9.71
C PRO A 116 -6.21 -7.24 -10.71
N VAL A 117 -5.22 -6.45 -11.05
CA VAL A 117 -5.21 -5.45 -12.10
C VAL A 117 -4.01 -5.73 -12.99
N VAL A 118 -4.22 -5.89 -14.29
CA VAL A 118 -3.15 -6.23 -15.24
C VAL A 118 -3.15 -5.30 -16.43
N ALA A 119 -1.97 -5.04 -17.00
CA ALA A 119 -1.87 -4.38 -18.29
C ALA A 119 -2.30 -5.36 -19.39
N ALA A 120 -3.30 -4.98 -20.17
CA ALA A 120 -3.82 -5.79 -21.26
C ALA A 120 -4.35 -4.92 -22.41
N ARG A 121 -4.39 -5.51 -23.60
CA ARG A 121 -4.87 -4.88 -24.84
C ARG A 121 -5.96 -5.74 -25.49
N PRO A 122 -6.93 -5.14 -26.21
CA PRO A 122 -7.89 -5.91 -26.99
C PRO A 122 -7.19 -6.76 -28.06
N ARG A 123 -7.68 -7.98 -28.30
CA ARG A 123 -7.13 -8.87 -29.34
C ARG A 123 -7.19 -8.27 -30.75
N GLY A 124 -8.18 -7.41 -31.03
CA GLY A 124 -8.32 -6.69 -32.30
C GLY A 124 -7.35 -5.51 -32.48
N GLY A 125 -6.45 -5.29 -31.53
CA GLY A 125 -5.60 -4.10 -31.48
C GLY A 125 -6.24 -2.96 -30.70
N GLY A 126 -5.44 -1.97 -30.35
CA GLY A 126 -5.84 -0.83 -29.52
C GLY A 126 -4.83 -0.54 -28.42
N ARG A 127 -5.15 0.50 -27.63
CA ARG A 127 -4.33 0.95 -26.50
C ARG A 127 -4.26 -0.15 -25.43
N ALA A 128 -3.07 -0.33 -24.85
CA ALA A 128 -2.91 -1.09 -23.63
C ALA A 128 -3.45 -0.30 -22.43
N ASP A 129 -4.29 -0.92 -21.62
CA ASP A 129 -4.91 -0.33 -20.44
C ASP A 129 -4.72 -1.24 -19.23
N TYR A 130 -4.93 -0.70 -18.03
CA TYR A 130 -5.01 -1.50 -16.81
C TYR A 130 -6.44 -1.98 -16.58
N TRP A 131 -6.61 -3.30 -16.59
CA TRP A 131 -7.89 -3.97 -16.41
C TRP A 131 -7.97 -4.65 -15.05
N ARG A 132 -9.00 -4.34 -14.28
CA ARG A 132 -9.34 -5.05 -13.03
C ARG A 132 -10.12 -6.31 -13.36
N ILE A 133 -9.68 -7.45 -12.84
CA ILE A 133 -10.30 -8.76 -13.04
C ILE A 133 -10.97 -9.19 -11.74
N SER A 134 -12.27 -8.97 -11.66
CA SER A 134 -13.09 -9.32 -10.51
C SER A 134 -14.09 -10.43 -10.85
N GLN A 135 -14.74 -10.99 -9.83
CA GLN A 135 -15.88 -11.90 -10.04
C GLN A 135 -17.05 -11.25 -10.79
N LYS A 136 -17.17 -9.91 -10.76
CA LYS A 136 -18.20 -9.16 -11.49
C LYS A 136 -17.87 -8.97 -12.97
N GLY A 137 -16.65 -9.33 -13.38
CA GLY A 137 -16.15 -9.17 -14.75
C GLY A 137 -14.95 -8.24 -14.85
N LEU A 138 -14.62 -7.93 -16.10
CA LEU A 138 -13.49 -7.11 -16.50
C LEU A 138 -13.88 -5.63 -16.48
N GLN A 139 -13.08 -4.80 -15.82
CA GLN A 139 -13.26 -3.35 -15.78
C GLN A 139 -11.99 -2.66 -16.27
N ASN A 140 -12.10 -1.86 -17.34
CA ASN A 140 -11.01 -1.00 -17.78
C ASN A 140 -10.89 0.20 -16.81
N LEU A 141 -9.85 0.22 -16.00
CA LEU A 141 -9.63 1.28 -15.01
C LEU A 141 -9.04 2.55 -15.63
N THR A 142 -8.40 2.45 -16.79
CA THR A 142 -7.67 3.57 -17.42
C THR A 142 -8.30 4.06 -18.72
N ALA A 143 -9.49 3.57 -19.09
CA ALA A 143 -10.26 4.05 -20.24
C ALA A 143 -10.45 5.59 -20.25
N CYS A 144 -10.63 6.16 -19.07
CA CYS A 144 -10.75 7.60 -18.78
C CYS A 144 -9.50 8.45 -19.11
N LEU A 145 -8.33 7.83 -19.27
CA LEU A 145 -7.06 8.53 -19.40
C LEU A 145 -6.82 8.93 -20.86
N PRO A 146 -6.11 10.05 -21.11
CA PRO A 146 -5.90 10.54 -22.47
C PRO A 146 -4.92 9.66 -23.27
N ASP A 147 -3.90 9.11 -22.61
CA ASP A 147 -2.79 8.40 -23.23
C ASP A 147 -2.55 7.04 -22.55
N GLU A 148 -1.49 6.33 -22.99
CA GLU A 148 -1.03 5.11 -22.32
C GLU A 148 -0.70 5.37 -20.84
N ALA A 149 -1.05 4.39 -20.03
CA ALA A 149 -0.95 4.45 -18.58
C ALA A 149 0.36 3.82 -18.08
N GLU A 150 1.12 4.57 -17.29
CA GLU A 150 2.27 4.07 -16.55
C GLU A 150 1.98 4.12 -15.05
N THR A 151 2.13 3.00 -14.35
CA THR A 151 1.86 2.95 -12.90
C THR A 151 3.03 3.55 -12.15
N LEU A 152 2.75 4.57 -11.33
CA LEU A 152 3.74 5.19 -10.46
C LEU A 152 3.75 4.55 -9.06
N GLY A 153 2.60 4.17 -8.54
CA GLY A 153 2.49 3.52 -7.22
C GLY A 153 1.06 3.16 -6.84
N VAL A 154 0.91 2.29 -5.85
CA VAL A 154 -0.39 1.66 -5.55
C VAL A 154 -0.72 1.59 -4.07
N SER A 155 -2.01 1.51 -3.77
CA SER A 155 -2.57 1.21 -2.46
C SER A 155 -3.77 0.29 -2.61
N ALA A 156 -4.31 -0.17 -1.49
CA ALA A 156 -5.59 -0.88 -1.38
C ALA A 156 -6.68 -0.37 -2.33
N LYS A 157 -6.83 0.96 -2.40
CA LYS A 157 -8.04 1.63 -2.93
C LYS A 157 -7.75 2.55 -4.10
N ALA A 158 -6.48 2.80 -4.41
CA ALA A 158 -6.12 3.76 -5.45
C ALA A 158 -4.73 3.49 -6.01
N TRP A 159 -4.59 3.75 -7.31
CA TRP A 159 -3.34 3.80 -8.04
C TRP A 159 -3.00 5.25 -8.40
N ALA A 160 -1.71 5.58 -8.33
CA ALA A 160 -1.13 6.73 -9.02
C ALA A 160 -0.68 6.27 -10.40
N VAL A 161 -1.20 6.90 -11.44
CA VAL A 161 -0.91 6.56 -12.84
C VAL A 161 -0.46 7.81 -13.57
N ALA A 162 0.65 7.75 -14.28
CA ALA A 162 1.07 8.78 -15.23
C ALA A 162 0.36 8.54 -16.57
N ALA A 163 -0.23 9.60 -17.12
CA ALA A 163 -0.76 9.64 -18.49
C ALA A 163 -0.83 11.12 -18.95
N GLY A 164 -0.33 11.39 -20.16
CA GLY A 164 -0.32 12.75 -20.73
C GLY A 164 0.44 13.76 -19.88
N ALA A 165 1.64 13.39 -19.41
CA ALA A 165 2.51 14.15 -18.49
C ALA A 165 1.89 14.51 -17.13
N LYS A 166 0.71 13.99 -16.81
CA LYS A 166 -0.01 14.25 -15.55
C LYS A 166 -0.13 12.99 -14.72
N VAL A 167 -0.28 13.18 -13.41
CA VAL A 167 -0.61 12.10 -12.49
C VAL A 167 -2.11 12.05 -12.25
N TRP A 168 -2.64 10.85 -12.31
CA TRP A 168 -4.04 10.52 -12.13
C TRP A 168 -4.19 9.56 -10.96
N ARG A 169 -5.18 9.84 -10.11
CA ARG A 169 -5.74 8.87 -9.19
C ARG A 169 -6.67 7.97 -9.97
N VAL A 170 -6.38 6.67 -9.98
CA VAL A 170 -7.26 5.66 -10.57
C VAL A 170 -7.82 4.79 -9.45
N THR A 171 -9.13 4.59 -9.46
CA THR A 171 -9.88 3.81 -8.46
C THR A 171 -10.88 2.91 -9.19
N SER A 172 -11.51 1.98 -8.46
CA SER A 172 -12.62 1.17 -8.99
C SER A 172 -13.84 2.01 -9.41
N SER A 173 -13.94 3.27 -8.96
CA SER A 173 -15.00 4.21 -9.36
C SER A 173 -14.64 5.14 -10.53
N GLY A 174 -13.38 5.13 -10.99
CA GLY A 174 -12.92 6.01 -12.06
C GLY A 174 -11.67 6.79 -11.70
N CYS A 175 -11.41 7.85 -12.48
CA CYS A 175 -10.12 8.50 -12.55
C CYS A 175 -10.24 10.00 -12.31
N GLN A 176 -9.32 10.56 -11.53
CA GLN A 176 -9.26 12.00 -11.28
C GLN A 176 -7.82 12.51 -11.36
N PRO A 177 -7.56 13.64 -12.02
CA PRO A 177 -6.22 14.21 -12.06
C PRO A 177 -5.83 14.73 -10.67
N TRP A 178 -4.57 14.56 -10.30
CA TRP A 178 -4.01 15.16 -9.08
C TRP A 178 -3.50 16.58 -9.27
N GLY A 179 -3.45 17.07 -10.51
CA GLY A 179 -2.90 18.40 -10.82
C GLY A 179 -1.38 18.49 -10.60
N VAL A 180 -0.69 17.35 -10.69
CA VAL A 180 0.76 17.23 -10.58
C VAL A 180 1.30 16.66 -11.89
N GLU A 181 2.44 17.17 -12.35
CA GLU A 181 3.17 16.61 -13.48
C GLU A 181 3.86 15.30 -13.08
N SER A 182 3.82 14.28 -13.94
CA SER A 182 4.45 12.99 -13.62
C SER A 182 5.96 13.10 -13.43
N SER A 183 6.62 14.03 -14.13
CA SER A 183 8.05 14.35 -13.97
C SER A 183 8.42 14.87 -12.57
N LYS A 184 7.44 15.33 -11.80
CA LYS A 184 7.61 15.83 -10.43
C LYS A 184 7.34 14.79 -9.36
N VAL A 185 7.04 13.55 -9.74
CA VAL A 185 6.85 12.45 -8.79
C VAL A 185 8.07 11.55 -8.80
N ARG A 186 8.57 11.23 -7.60
CA ARG A 186 9.66 10.28 -7.40
C ARG A 186 9.24 9.16 -6.46
N SER A 187 9.77 7.97 -6.69
CA SER A 187 9.65 6.85 -5.76
C SER A 187 10.70 6.96 -4.65
N LEU A 188 10.25 6.85 -3.41
CA LEU A 188 11.06 6.60 -2.22
C LEU A 188 11.10 5.10 -1.87
N GLY A 189 10.38 4.26 -2.63
CA GLY A 189 10.30 2.83 -2.40
C GLY A 189 11.64 2.15 -2.67
N THR A 190 12.11 1.39 -1.70
CA THR A 190 13.31 0.56 -1.85
C THR A 190 12.94 -0.79 -2.45
N ARG A 191 13.74 -1.23 -3.42
CA ARG A 191 13.60 -2.57 -3.99
C ARG A 191 14.13 -3.60 -2.98
N PRO A 192 13.42 -4.72 -2.77
CA PRO A 192 13.96 -5.81 -1.98
C PRO A 192 15.28 -6.32 -2.56
N PRO A 193 16.27 -6.72 -1.72
CA PRO A 193 17.47 -7.38 -2.21
C PRO A 193 17.14 -8.58 -3.09
N GLY A 194 17.80 -8.67 -4.25
CA GLY A 194 17.58 -9.75 -5.21
C GLY A 194 16.34 -9.59 -6.10
N PHE A 195 15.57 -8.50 -5.99
CA PHE A 195 14.46 -8.21 -6.91
C PHE A 195 14.97 -8.18 -8.37
N ARG A 196 14.30 -8.95 -9.25
CA ARG A 196 14.60 -9.01 -10.68
C ARG A 196 13.43 -8.36 -11.42
N GLY A 197 13.70 -7.44 -12.33
CA GLY A 197 12.67 -6.79 -13.15
C GLY A 197 12.27 -5.42 -12.65
N ASP A 198 13.21 -4.47 -12.63
CA ASP A 198 12.97 -3.06 -12.26
C ASP A 198 11.78 -2.42 -12.97
N GLN A 199 11.44 -2.91 -14.16
CA GLN A 199 10.28 -2.50 -14.96
C GLN A 199 8.93 -2.83 -14.28
N ASN A 200 8.92 -3.75 -13.33
CA ASN A 200 7.74 -4.22 -12.60
C ASN A 200 7.77 -3.85 -11.11
N PHE A 201 8.76 -3.08 -10.66
CA PHE A 201 8.75 -2.56 -9.30
C PHE A 201 7.72 -1.42 -9.20
N VAL A 202 6.60 -1.69 -8.55
CA VAL A 202 5.58 -0.68 -8.25
C VAL A 202 5.60 -0.37 -6.76
N PRO A 203 6.03 0.84 -6.34
CA PRO A 203 6.08 1.21 -4.92
C PRO A 203 4.67 1.37 -4.33
N ARG A 204 4.59 1.35 -3.00
CA ARG A 204 3.34 1.74 -2.32
C ARG A 204 3.10 3.24 -2.48
N LEU A 205 1.83 3.64 -2.49
CA LEU A 205 1.42 5.02 -2.75
C LEU A 205 1.99 6.01 -1.73
N ASN A 206 2.13 5.58 -0.47
CA ASN A 206 2.75 6.36 0.60
C ASN A 206 4.29 6.44 0.52
N GLN A 207 4.89 5.76 -0.46
CA GLN A 207 6.31 5.84 -0.79
C GLN A 207 6.54 6.70 -2.04
N LEU A 208 5.53 7.42 -2.52
CA LEU A 208 5.71 8.46 -3.53
C LEU A 208 5.96 9.80 -2.86
N ALA A 209 6.86 10.58 -3.43
CA ALA A 209 7.13 11.95 -3.04
C ALA A 209 7.09 12.87 -4.24
N LEU A 210 6.83 14.15 -3.96
CA LEU A 210 7.09 15.20 -4.93
C LEU A 210 8.59 15.52 -4.95
N SER A 211 9.10 15.94 -6.11
CA SER A 211 10.42 16.53 -6.22
C SER A 211 10.46 17.88 -5.50
N ASP A 212 11.63 18.28 -5.00
CA ASP A 212 11.76 19.49 -4.18
C ASP A 212 11.47 20.79 -4.97
N ASP A 213 11.53 20.72 -6.31
CA ASP A 213 11.16 21.78 -7.23
C ASP A 213 9.68 21.74 -7.68
N ALA A 214 8.91 20.78 -7.19
CA ALA A 214 7.47 20.75 -7.40
C ALA A 214 6.82 21.89 -6.61
N ALA A 215 6.14 22.81 -7.30
CA ALA A 215 5.43 23.88 -6.62
C ALA A 215 4.25 23.28 -5.82
N PRO A 216 4.25 23.36 -4.47
CA PRO A 216 3.15 22.81 -3.69
C PRO A 216 1.87 23.57 -4.02
N THR A 217 0.81 22.82 -4.32
CA THR A 217 -0.53 23.38 -4.60
C THR A 217 -1.24 23.81 -3.31
N GLY A 218 -0.70 23.45 -2.15
CA GLY A 218 -1.15 23.83 -0.83
C GLY A 218 -0.34 23.14 0.27
N THR A 219 -0.70 23.39 1.52
CA THR A 219 -0.12 22.73 2.70
C THR A 219 -1.18 21.89 3.40
N VAL A 220 -0.77 20.74 3.94
CA VAL A 220 -1.59 19.96 4.86
C VAL A 220 -1.12 20.27 6.27
N GLN A 221 -2.02 20.75 7.12
CA GLN A 221 -1.74 21.07 8.50
C GLN A 221 -2.49 20.11 9.42
N LYS A 222 -1.88 19.80 10.56
CA LYS A 222 -2.48 18.98 11.60
C LYS A 222 -2.42 19.77 12.91
N ILE A 223 -3.58 20.12 13.45
CA ILE A 223 -3.70 20.87 14.71
C ILE A 223 -4.42 19.97 15.71
N ARG A 224 -3.94 19.91 16.95
CA ARG A 224 -4.63 19.23 18.06
C ARG A 224 -5.11 20.28 19.06
N ASP A 225 -6.39 20.23 19.41
CA ASP A 225 -6.97 21.10 20.43
C ASP A 225 -6.78 20.56 21.85
N ALA A 226 -7.25 21.35 22.82
CA ALA A 226 -7.24 20.95 24.23
C ALA A 226 -8.05 19.67 24.50
N HIS A 227 -9.12 19.38 23.77
CA HIS A 227 -9.86 18.13 23.99
C HIS A 227 -9.15 16.90 23.36
N GLY A 228 -7.99 17.11 22.74
CA GLY A 228 -7.24 16.08 22.04
C GLY A 228 -7.79 15.77 20.65
N VAL A 229 -8.79 16.53 20.18
CA VAL A 229 -9.35 16.42 18.83
C VAL A 229 -8.28 16.89 17.85
N GLN A 230 -7.99 16.06 16.84
CA GLN A 230 -7.04 16.45 15.79
C GLN A 230 -7.80 16.88 14.54
N THR A 231 -7.59 18.11 14.10
CA THR A 231 -8.09 18.62 12.84
C THR A 231 -6.97 18.55 11.81
N VAL A 232 -7.20 17.80 10.73
CA VAL A 232 -6.35 17.83 9.54
C VAL A 232 -7.01 18.76 8.54
N SER A 233 -6.30 19.79 8.11
CA SER A 233 -6.77 20.77 7.13
C SER A 233 -5.83 20.83 5.94
N TRP A 234 -6.39 21.15 4.77
CA TRP A 234 -5.63 21.48 3.57
C TRP A 234 -5.83 22.96 3.27
N THR A 235 -4.74 23.70 3.18
CA THR A 235 -4.72 25.10 2.81
C THR A 235 -4.16 25.20 1.40
N PRO A 236 -5.01 25.45 0.37
CA PRO A 236 -4.52 25.70 -0.98
C PRO A 236 -3.55 26.88 -0.99
N ARG A 237 -2.60 26.91 -1.94
CA ARG A 237 -1.68 28.04 -2.13
C ARG A 237 -2.41 29.36 -2.33
N ALA A 238 -3.56 29.32 -2.99
CA ALA A 238 -4.49 30.42 -3.13
C ALA A 238 -5.87 29.96 -2.64
N GLY A 239 -6.32 30.44 -1.50
CA GLY A 239 -7.62 30.11 -0.92
C GLY A 239 -7.60 30.00 0.59
N SER A 240 -8.73 29.64 1.17
CA SER A 240 -8.88 29.43 2.61
C SER A 240 -8.65 27.95 2.99
N PRO A 241 -8.18 27.68 4.22
CA PRO A 241 -8.08 26.32 4.74
C PRO A 241 -9.40 25.55 4.66
N LYS A 242 -9.35 24.30 4.22
CA LYS A 242 -10.46 23.33 4.21
C LYS A 242 -10.17 22.21 5.20
N VAL A 243 -11.08 21.97 6.14
CA VAL A 243 -10.99 20.80 7.02
C VAL A 243 -11.19 19.53 6.20
N LEU A 244 -10.24 18.60 6.27
CA LEU A 244 -10.30 17.29 5.62
C LEU A 244 -10.92 16.25 6.55
N VAL A 245 -10.46 16.19 7.80
CA VAL A 245 -10.94 15.22 8.79
C VAL A 245 -10.75 15.75 10.21
N ARG A 246 -11.67 15.39 11.11
CA ARG A 246 -11.51 15.50 12.56
C ARG A 246 -11.35 14.10 13.15
N VAL A 247 -10.18 13.83 13.71
CA VAL A 247 -9.89 12.57 14.41
C VAL A 247 -10.27 12.76 15.88
N ASN A 248 -10.92 11.75 16.45
CA ASN A 248 -11.46 11.77 17.82
C ASN A 248 -12.45 12.90 18.06
N ALA A 249 -13.28 13.25 17.06
CA ALA A 249 -14.24 14.35 17.16
C ALA A 249 -15.17 14.24 18.37
N ALA A 250 -15.51 13.02 18.82
CA ALA A 250 -16.33 12.78 19.99
C ALA A 250 -15.72 13.32 21.30
N LEU A 251 -14.40 13.52 21.37
CA LEU A 251 -13.75 14.10 22.55
C LEU A 251 -14.10 15.58 22.76
N ALA A 252 -14.60 16.27 21.73
CA ALA A 252 -15.05 17.66 21.85
C ALA A 252 -16.18 17.82 22.88
N GLU A 253 -16.99 16.77 23.07
CA GLU A 253 -18.13 16.75 24.00
C GLU A 253 -17.72 16.22 25.40
N VAL A 254 -16.47 15.82 25.58
CA VAL A 254 -15.99 15.27 26.85
C VAL A 254 -15.46 16.42 27.71
N GLU A 255 -16.15 16.68 28.82
CA GLU A 255 -15.63 17.54 29.87
C GLU A 255 -14.52 16.79 30.63
N PHE A 256 -13.27 17.10 30.32
CA PHE A 256 -12.12 16.50 30.99
C PHE A 256 -11.92 17.11 32.38
N ALA A 257 -11.64 16.26 33.36
CA ALA A 257 -11.19 16.69 34.67
C ALA A 257 -9.84 17.41 34.56
N GLN A 258 -9.72 18.56 35.21
CA GLN A 258 -8.45 19.28 35.29
C GLN A 258 -7.50 18.55 36.25
N PRO A 259 -6.31 18.13 35.80
CA PRO A 259 -5.37 17.41 36.65
C PRO A 259 -4.79 18.35 37.72
N ILE A 260 -4.88 17.95 38.99
CA ILE A 260 -4.26 18.64 40.11
C ILE A 260 -2.96 17.91 40.45
N GLU A 261 -1.84 18.61 40.38
CA GLU A 261 -0.53 18.08 40.75
C GLU A 261 -0.42 17.91 42.28
N ILE A 262 -0.03 16.73 42.74
CA ILE A 262 0.25 16.43 44.15
C ILE A 262 1.70 15.95 44.27
N ARG A 263 2.53 16.75 44.94
CA ARG A 263 3.92 16.42 45.23
C ARG A 263 4.01 15.67 46.56
N HIS A 264 4.72 14.54 46.59
CA HIS A 264 4.91 13.75 47.80
C HIS A 264 6.23 12.94 47.76
N LYS A 265 6.57 12.29 48.88
CA LYS A 265 7.70 11.35 48.94
C LYS A 265 7.24 9.91 48.68
N GLY A 266 8.05 9.14 47.98
CA GLY A 266 7.92 7.68 47.86
C GLY A 266 8.36 6.97 49.14
N LEU A 267 8.06 5.68 49.24
CA LEU A 267 8.51 4.85 50.38
C LEU A 267 10.04 4.76 50.47
N ASP A 268 10.74 4.98 49.37
CA ASP A 268 12.21 5.07 49.28
C ASP A 268 12.74 6.50 49.51
N GLY A 269 11.88 7.45 49.89
CA GLY A 269 12.24 8.84 50.17
C GLY A 269 12.44 9.73 48.93
N LYS A 270 12.23 9.22 47.72
CA LYS A 270 12.35 10.01 46.48
C LYS A 270 11.16 10.95 46.29
N ASP A 271 11.38 12.08 45.61
CA ASP A 271 10.30 12.97 45.19
C ASP A 271 9.46 12.32 44.09
N LEU A 272 8.15 12.27 44.29
CA LEU A 272 7.16 11.76 43.37
C LEU A 272 6.07 12.80 43.11
N VAL A 273 5.49 12.74 41.92
CA VAL A 273 4.35 13.55 41.52
C VAL A 273 3.19 12.60 41.18
N SER A 274 2.07 12.78 41.87
CA SER A 274 0.79 12.16 41.56
C SER A 274 -0.15 13.19 40.94
N TRP A 275 -1.10 12.75 40.13
CA TRP A 275 -2.12 13.62 39.53
C TRP A 275 -3.51 13.23 40.04
N LEU A 276 -4.21 14.18 40.66
CA LEU A 276 -5.58 14.02 41.14
C LEU A 276 -6.56 14.58 40.10
N TYR A 277 -7.53 13.75 39.72
CA TYR A 277 -8.62 14.14 38.84
C TYR A 277 -9.91 14.17 39.66
N LEU A 278 -10.54 15.35 39.75
CA LEU A 278 -11.82 15.51 40.44
C LEU A 278 -12.98 15.33 39.45
N PRO A 279 -14.14 14.80 39.90
CA PRO A 279 -15.35 14.80 39.09
C PRO A 279 -15.72 16.23 38.65
N PRO A 280 -16.21 16.44 37.41
CA PRO A 280 -16.38 17.78 36.84
C PRO A 280 -17.41 18.68 37.55
N HIS A 281 -18.23 18.17 38.47
CA HIS A 281 -19.20 18.95 39.23
C HIS A 281 -19.26 18.48 40.69
N PRO A 282 -18.30 18.87 41.55
CA PRO A 282 -18.31 18.46 42.94
C PRO A 282 -19.50 19.09 43.68
N LYS A 283 -20.29 18.27 44.38
CA LYS A 283 -21.43 18.78 45.18
C LYS A 283 -20.91 19.71 46.29
N PRO A 284 -21.32 20.98 46.34
CA PRO A 284 -20.93 21.88 47.43
C PRO A 284 -21.40 21.32 48.77
N GLY A 285 -20.48 21.13 49.72
CA GLY A 285 -20.78 20.60 51.05
C GLY A 285 -21.06 19.10 51.13
N GLY A 286 -20.87 18.33 50.05
CA GLY A 286 -20.98 16.87 50.06
C GLY A 286 -19.75 16.16 50.62
N ASP A 287 -19.92 14.90 51.03
CA ASP A 287 -18.82 14.03 51.46
C ASP A 287 -17.75 13.89 50.35
N LYS A 288 -16.49 13.74 50.77
CA LYS A 288 -15.37 13.52 49.84
C LYS A 288 -15.64 12.25 49.00
N PRO A 289 -15.49 12.32 47.67
CA PRO A 289 -15.72 11.14 46.83
C PRO A 289 -14.70 10.04 47.14
N PRO A 290 -15.04 8.76 46.92
CA PRO A 290 -14.08 7.67 47.04
C PRO A 290 -12.92 7.88 46.06
N VAL A 291 -11.71 7.53 46.48
CA VAL A 291 -10.48 7.68 45.69
C VAL A 291 -10.12 6.34 45.08
N VAL A 292 -9.96 6.33 43.74
CA VAL A 292 -9.35 5.20 43.02
C VAL A 292 -7.91 5.57 42.69
N VAL A 293 -6.97 4.71 43.07
CA VAL A 293 -5.54 4.88 42.77
C VAL A 293 -5.18 3.99 41.61
N LEU A 294 -4.69 4.58 40.51
CA LEU A 294 -4.21 3.88 39.32
C LEU A 294 -2.67 3.97 39.28
N PRO A 295 -1.94 3.01 39.88
CA PRO A 295 -0.48 3.00 39.78
C PRO A 295 -0.06 2.59 38.37
N TYR A 296 0.72 3.43 37.68
CA TYR A 296 1.35 3.08 36.41
C TYR A 296 2.80 2.63 36.66
N PRO A 297 3.15 1.37 36.38
CA PRO A 297 4.54 0.94 36.40
C PRO A 297 5.30 1.63 35.25
N GLU A 298 6.51 2.09 35.57
CA GLU A 298 7.22 3.14 34.82
C GLU A 298 7.43 2.88 33.32
N SER A 299 7.11 3.92 32.54
CA SER A 299 7.90 4.32 31.37
C SER A 299 8.09 5.84 31.52
N PRO A 300 9.24 6.45 31.13
CA PRO A 300 9.53 7.88 31.33
C PRO A 300 8.70 8.79 30.41
N VAL A 301 7.49 8.37 30.08
CA VAL A 301 6.48 9.21 29.46
C VAL A 301 5.95 10.10 30.57
N ASN A 302 6.59 11.26 30.72
CA ASN A 302 5.99 12.37 31.43
C ASN A 302 4.54 12.53 30.90
N PRO A 303 3.49 12.23 31.70
CA PRO A 303 2.11 12.18 31.19
C PRO A 303 1.69 13.52 30.58
N SER A 304 2.38 14.60 30.99
CA SER A 304 2.21 15.96 30.51
C SER A 304 2.49 16.16 29.01
N ASN A 305 3.17 15.24 28.32
CA ASN A 305 3.57 15.46 26.92
C ASN A 305 2.90 14.54 25.90
N ALA A 306 2.56 13.29 26.23
CA ALA A 306 2.03 12.33 25.24
C ALA A 306 0.54 12.02 25.40
N LEU A 307 -0.05 12.26 26.58
CA LEU A 307 -1.37 11.73 26.94
C LEU A 307 -2.29 12.73 27.66
N ALA A 308 -1.86 13.96 27.95
CA ALA A 308 -2.71 14.93 28.61
C ALA A 308 -3.83 15.44 27.66
N PRO A 309 -5.11 15.15 27.93
CA PRO A 309 -6.18 15.97 27.37
C PRO A 309 -6.03 17.36 27.98
N GLY A 310 -5.93 18.38 27.14
CA GLY A 310 -5.99 19.79 27.53
C GLY A 310 -5.01 20.69 26.80
N ARG A 311 -4.05 20.13 26.06
CA ARG A 311 -2.90 20.89 25.53
C ARG A 311 -2.99 21.13 24.03
N LEU A 312 -2.96 22.41 23.63
CA LEU A 312 -2.74 22.83 22.25
C LEU A 312 -1.30 22.49 21.85
N TYR A 313 -1.15 21.78 20.74
CA TYR A 313 0.14 21.59 20.06
C TYR A 313 0.08 22.43 18.78
N LEU A 314 0.84 23.54 18.77
CA LEU A 314 1.09 24.36 17.58
C LEU A 314 2.13 23.69 16.69
#